data_AF-A0ABD7EMZ8-F1
#
_entry.id   AF-A0ABD7EMZ8-F1
#
_cell.length_a   1.000
_cell.length_b   1.000
_cell.length_c   1.000
_cell.angle_alpha   90.00
_cell.angle_beta   90.00
_cell.angle_gamma   90.00
#
_symmetry.space_group_name_H-M   'P 1'
#
loop_
_entity.id
_entity.type
_entity.pdbx_description
1 polymer ?
#
loop_
_entity_poly.entity_id
_entity_poly.type
_entity_poly.pdbx_seq_one_letter_code
_entity_poly.pdbx_strand_id
1 'polypeptide(L)'
;MALSLLLKLDVFTLMLMALGGYSLGFITLSIIWSTHREIPGIGYWWWSALCALVAQTLFSLQAFFPSPSGIWLANTLITLCIALMPLALQRFFGQPPNWRAGVLFMLVYLVILSWCIVKGGMESRVMLACLSYMVLGAVIVYLVWRHGYPDYLPAVMVFTVVNILLYAFYLMRLWFLWQDNVQMLMDKSGVNVLPFLSMLMGSYLSTFGVLLLCTQYRALALHQQASHDPLTGLLNRRGFMELLKQQKLGDGGALAVLDIDDFKQINDQHGHEVGDRVLAELGAYLGSQPDLVCSRFGGEEFVLLFSQPGVLALQRCEGLLEAVANRDMGGLSITVSMGLSHWHGEWHFDPLFTQADHALYCAKRQGKNRVCQAGREA
;
A
#
# COMPACT_ATOMS: atom_id res chain seq x y z
N MET A 1 -7.79 -21.75 -35.50
CA MET A 1 -6.65 -21.00 -36.08
C MET A 1 -5.60 -20.61 -35.03
N ALA A 2 -5.96 -20.07 -33.86
CA ALA A 2 -5.00 -19.75 -32.79
C ALA A 2 -4.35 -21.00 -32.16
N LEU A 3 -5.15 -22.04 -31.85
CA LEU A 3 -4.66 -23.31 -31.28
C LEU A 3 -3.68 -24.04 -32.22
N SER A 4 -3.93 -23.99 -33.54
CA SER A 4 -3.06 -24.60 -34.57
C SER A 4 -1.74 -23.84 -34.78
N LEU A 5 -1.67 -22.56 -34.39
CA LEU A 5 -0.43 -21.77 -34.38
C LEU A 5 0.39 -22.04 -33.10
N LEU A 6 -0.28 -22.18 -31.95
CA LEU A 6 0.36 -22.55 -30.67
C LEU A 6 1.05 -23.91 -30.71
N LEU A 7 0.44 -24.90 -31.38
CA LEU A 7 1.01 -26.24 -31.57
C LEU A 7 2.24 -26.28 -32.51
N LYS A 8 2.55 -25.18 -33.21
CA LYS A 8 3.79 -25.05 -34.01
C LYS A 8 5.00 -24.63 -33.17
N LEU A 9 4.79 -24.10 -31.96
CA LEU A 9 5.88 -23.74 -31.06
C LEU A 9 6.49 -25.00 -30.46
N ASP A 10 7.81 -25.11 -30.59
CA ASP A 10 8.54 -26.22 -29.99
C ASP A 10 8.65 -26.04 -28.47
N VAL A 11 8.48 -27.13 -27.73
CA VAL A 11 8.47 -27.13 -26.25
C VAL A 11 9.79 -26.57 -25.71
N PHE A 12 10.92 -26.90 -26.35
CA PHE A 12 12.24 -26.40 -25.97
C PHE A 12 12.35 -24.88 -26.06
N THR A 13 11.79 -24.28 -27.12
CA THR A 13 11.76 -22.82 -27.31
C THR A 13 10.95 -22.15 -26.18
N LEU A 14 9.81 -22.74 -25.80
CA LEU A 14 9.00 -22.23 -24.71
C LEU A 14 9.70 -22.33 -23.35
N MET A 15 10.48 -23.39 -23.12
CA MET A 15 11.30 -23.54 -21.91
C MET A 15 12.37 -22.46 -21.80
N LEU A 16 13.04 -22.13 -22.91
CA LEU A 16 14.03 -21.05 -22.96
C LEU A 16 13.39 -19.67 -22.73
N MET A 17 12.23 -19.41 -23.34
CA MET A 17 11.49 -18.17 -23.09
C MET A 17 11.09 -18.03 -21.62
N ALA A 18 10.57 -19.10 -21.01
CA ALA A 18 10.21 -19.12 -19.60
C ALA A 18 11.43 -18.86 -18.70
N LEU A 19 12.58 -19.47 -19.02
CA LEU A 19 13.83 -19.23 -18.29
C LEU A 19 14.26 -17.75 -18.37
N GLY A 20 14.14 -17.12 -19.54
CA GLY A 20 14.40 -15.69 -19.71
C GLY A 20 13.47 -14.83 -18.84
N GLY A 21 12.17 -15.15 -18.81
CA GLY A 21 11.18 -14.46 -17.97
C GLY A 21 11.49 -14.54 -16.47
N TYR A 22 11.79 -15.74 -15.95
CA TYR A 22 12.16 -15.91 -14.54
C TYR A 22 13.51 -15.26 -14.20
N SER A 23 14.46 -15.26 -15.13
CA SER A 23 15.76 -14.59 -14.94
C SER A 23 15.57 -13.09 -14.78
N LEU A 24 14.76 -12.46 -15.65
CA LEU A 24 14.45 -11.05 -15.58
C LEU A 24 13.69 -10.70 -14.29
N GLY A 25 12.70 -11.52 -13.90
CA GLY A 25 11.96 -11.36 -12.65
C GLY A 25 12.86 -11.44 -11.41
N PHE A 26 13.77 -12.41 -11.37
CA PHE A 26 14.75 -12.56 -10.29
C PHE A 26 15.72 -11.38 -10.21
N ILE A 27 16.25 -10.91 -11.34
CA ILE A 27 17.14 -9.73 -11.37
C ILE A 27 16.38 -8.50 -10.86
N THR A 28 15.15 -8.28 -11.34
CA THR A 28 14.32 -7.14 -10.93
C THR A 28 14.06 -7.15 -9.43
N LEU A 29 13.67 -8.29 -8.86
CA LEU A 29 13.44 -8.41 -7.42
C LEU A 29 14.73 -8.34 -6.61
N SER A 30 15.88 -8.74 -7.16
CA SER A 30 17.18 -8.56 -6.53
C SER A 30 17.57 -7.09 -6.42
N ILE A 31 17.29 -6.30 -7.45
CA ILE A 31 17.49 -4.84 -7.43
C ILE A 31 16.54 -4.20 -6.41
N ILE A 32 15.25 -4.53 -6.44
CA ILE A 32 14.28 -3.97 -5.49
C ILE A 32 14.66 -4.35 -4.05
N TRP A 33 15.10 -5.59 -3.81
CA TRP A 33 15.52 -6.00 -2.46
C TRP A 33 16.81 -5.31 -2.00
N SER A 34 17.73 -4.96 -2.91
CA SER A 34 18.95 -4.23 -2.54
C SER A 34 18.69 -2.75 -2.28
N THR A 35 17.74 -2.12 -2.99
CA THR A 35 17.47 -0.69 -2.88
C THR A 35 16.32 -0.35 -1.93
N HIS A 36 15.36 -1.26 -1.71
CA HIS A 36 14.11 -1.02 -0.98
C HIS A 36 13.84 -2.08 0.09
N ARG A 37 14.76 -2.22 1.07
CA ARG A 37 14.63 -3.20 2.16
C ARG A 37 13.51 -2.87 3.15
N GLU A 38 13.06 -1.62 3.17
CA GLU A 38 11.97 -1.12 3.99
C GLU A 38 10.61 -1.72 3.62
N ILE A 39 10.45 -2.23 2.39
CA ILE A 39 9.18 -2.78 1.91
C ILE A 39 8.92 -4.14 2.58
N PRO A 40 7.87 -4.28 3.40
CA PRO A 40 7.61 -5.54 4.09
C PRO A 40 7.28 -6.65 3.09
N GLY A 41 7.81 -7.85 3.32
CA GLY A 41 7.52 -9.02 2.48
C GLY A 41 8.44 -9.19 1.26
N ILE A 42 9.26 -8.20 0.89
CA ILE A 42 10.12 -8.26 -0.30
C ILE A 42 11.08 -9.46 -0.31
N GLY A 43 11.59 -9.86 0.86
CA GLY A 43 12.45 -11.04 1.00
C GLY A 43 11.75 -12.35 0.62
N TYR A 44 10.46 -12.50 0.93
CA TYR A 44 9.69 -13.69 0.53
C TYR A 44 9.45 -13.72 -0.98
N TRP A 45 9.20 -12.57 -1.60
CA TRP A 45 9.10 -12.47 -3.07
C TRP A 45 10.43 -12.78 -3.75
N TRP A 46 11.54 -12.35 -3.17
CA TRP A 46 12.87 -12.69 -3.70
C TRP A 46 13.13 -14.21 -3.64
N TRP A 47 12.87 -14.85 -2.50
CA TRP A 47 13.00 -16.31 -2.37
C TRP A 47 12.07 -17.06 -3.32
N SER A 48 10.85 -16.56 -3.51
CA SER A 48 9.89 -17.10 -4.48
C SER A 48 10.45 -17.06 -5.91
N ALA A 49 11.00 -15.92 -6.33
CA ALA A 49 11.60 -15.76 -7.66
C ALA A 49 12.84 -16.64 -7.86
N LEU A 50 13.68 -16.80 -6.83
CA LEU A 50 14.81 -17.72 -6.88
C LEU A 50 14.33 -19.17 -7.04
N CYS A 51 13.33 -19.59 -6.25
CA CYS A 51 12.75 -20.93 -6.38
C CYS A 51 12.19 -21.18 -7.78
N ALA A 52 11.52 -20.18 -8.38
CA ALA A 52 10.99 -20.28 -9.73
C ALA A 52 12.09 -20.43 -10.79
N LEU A 53 13.16 -19.64 -10.68
CA LEU A 53 14.31 -19.69 -11.60
C LEU A 53 15.03 -21.05 -11.53
N VAL A 54 15.27 -21.55 -10.31
CA VAL A 54 15.92 -22.85 -10.12
C VAL A 54 15.01 -23.98 -10.60
N ALA A 55 13.71 -23.93 -10.29
CA ALA A 55 12.74 -24.91 -10.77
C ALA A 55 12.69 -24.98 -12.30
N GLN A 56 12.63 -23.83 -12.97
CA GLN A 56 12.61 -23.77 -14.43
C GLN A 56 13.89 -24.33 -15.04
N THR A 57 15.04 -24.02 -14.45
CA THR A 57 16.33 -24.60 -14.87
C THR A 57 16.32 -26.11 -14.75
N LEU A 58 15.82 -26.64 -13.63
CA LEU A 58 15.72 -28.08 -13.42
C LEU A 58 14.76 -28.75 -14.40
N PHE A 59 13.60 -28.14 -14.69
CA PHE A 59 12.67 -28.63 -15.71
C PHE A 59 13.34 -28.69 -17.08
N SER A 60 14.10 -27.66 -17.48
CA SER A 60 14.88 -27.65 -18.72
C SER A 60 15.93 -28.78 -18.77
N LEU A 61 16.59 -29.06 -17.65
CA LEU A 61 17.54 -30.17 -17.57
C LEU A 61 16.87 -31.54 -17.71
N GLN A 62 15.59 -31.70 -17.33
CA GLN A 62 14.87 -32.96 -17.52
C GLN A 62 14.67 -33.34 -18.99
N ALA A 63 14.74 -32.39 -19.92
CA ALA A 63 14.68 -32.68 -21.36
C ALA A 63 15.91 -33.47 -21.85
N PHE A 64 17.06 -33.32 -21.18
CA PHE A 64 18.32 -33.97 -21.55
C PHE A 64 18.68 -35.12 -20.60
N PHE A 65 18.40 -34.95 -19.30
CA PHE A 65 18.78 -35.87 -18.23
C PHE A 65 17.57 -36.18 -17.34
N PRO A 66 16.59 -36.96 -17.85
CA PRO A 66 15.39 -37.31 -17.10
C PRO A 66 15.75 -38.13 -15.86
N SER A 67 15.37 -37.64 -14.69
CA SER A 67 15.64 -38.27 -13.39
C SER A 67 14.44 -38.09 -12.44
N PRO A 68 13.96 -39.15 -11.77
CA PRO A 68 12.83 -39.02 -10.83
C PRO A 68 13.08 -38.01 -9.72
N SER A 69 14.31 -37.95 -9.20
CA SER A 69 14.73 -36.97 -8.18
C SER A 69 14.73 -35.53 -8.70
N GLY A 70 15.16 -35.32 -9.94
CA GLY A 70 15.13 -34.00 -10.56
C GLY A 70 13.70 -33.51 -10.84
N ILE A 71 12.81 -34.40 -11.27
CA ILE A 71 11.38 -34.09 -11.42
C ILE A 71 10.76 -33.74 -10.06
N TRP A 72 11.06 -34.52 -9.02
CA TRP A 72 10.58 -34.26 -7.66
C TRP A 72 11.03 -32.89 -7.15
N LEU A 73 12.31 -32.57 -7.31
CA LEU A 73 12.88 -31.29 -6.86
C LEU A 73 12.32 -30.10 -7.65
N ALA A 74 12.21 -30.22 -8.98
CA ALA A 74 11.65 -29.17 -9.83
C ALA A 74 10.20 -28.84 -9.44
N ASN A 75 9.35 -29.86 -9.25
CA ASN A 75 7.96 -29.68 -8.82
C ASN A 75 7.86 -29.08 -7.42
N THR A 76 8.72 -29.52 -6.49
CA THR A 76 8.79 -28.97 -5.14
C THR A 76 9.11 -27.48 -5.16
N LEU A 77 10.13 -27.06 -5.92
CA LEU A 77 10.56 -25.67 -5.97
C LEU A 77 9.54 -24.75 -6.66
N ILE A 78 8.90 -25.20 -7.74
CA ILE A 78 7.89 -24.37 -8.41
C ILE A 78 6.62 -24.21 -7.56
N THR A 79 6.22 -25.24 -6.81
CA THR A 79 5.10 -25.11 -5.86
C THR A 79 5.48 -24.27 -4.65
N LEU A 80 6.72 -24.40 -4.14
CA LEU A 80 7.23 -23.56 -3.06
C LEU A 80 7.23 -22.07 -3.47
N CYS A 81 7.61 -21.76 -4.72
CA CYS A 81 7.54 -20.40 -5.26
C CYS A 81 6.16 -19.78 -5.04
N ILE A 82 5.08 -20.48 -5.41
CA ILE A 82 3.72 -19.95 -5.27
C ILE A 82 3.27 -20.00 -3.79
N ALA A 83 3.69 -21.00 -3.01
CA ALA A 83 3.36 -21.10 -1.58
C ALA A 83 3.99 -19.98 -0.72
N LEU A 84 5.09 -19.38 -1.18
CA LEU A 84 5.70 -18.21 -0.54
C LEU A 84 4.90 -16.91 -0.78
N MET A 85 4.10 -16.82 -1.85
CA MET A 85 3.36 -15.61 -2.21
C MET A 85 2.32 -15.19 -1.16
N PRO A 86 1.48 -16.09 -0.62
CA PRO A 86 0.59 -15.75 0.51
C PRO A 86 1.32 -15.20 1.73
N LEU A 87 2.48 -15.77 2.08
CA LEU A 87 3.29 -15.32 3.22
C LEU A 87 3.88 -13.92 2.97
N ALA A 88 4.34 -13.67 1.74
CA ALA A 88 4.82 -12.37 1.30
C ALA A 88 3.71 -11.30 1.40
N LEU A 89 2.51 -11.61 0.91
CA LEU A 89 1.36 -10.72 0.94
C LEU A 89 0.87 -10.44 2.37
N GLN A 90 0.80 -11.47 3.23
CA GLN A 90 0.47 -11.27 4.64
C GLN A 90 1.44 -10.30 5.29
N ARG A 91 2.75 -10.50 5.10
CA ARG A 91 3.78 -9.61 5.64
C ARG A 91 3.68 -8.19 5.07
N PHE A 92 3.42 -8.06 3.77
CA PHE A 92 3.23 -6.78 3.09
C PHE A 92 2.05 -5.99 3.67
N PHE A 93 0.90 -6.64 3.87
CA PHE A 93 -0.29 -6.03 4.47
C PHE A 93 -0.24 -5.94 6.01
N GLY A 94 0.93 -6.10 6.63
CA GLY A 94 1.11 -5.98 8.08
C GLY A 94 0.53 -7.13 8.91
N GLN A 95 0.04 -8.20 8.28
CA GLN A 95 -0.48 -9.38 8.96
C GLN A 95 0.67 -10.33 9.37
N PRO A 96 0.54 -11.08 10.48
CA PRO A 96 1.51 -12.10 10.82
C PRO A 96 1.49 -13.23 9.78
N PRO A 97 2.65 -13.64 9.23
CA PRO A 97 2.69 -14.69 8.22
C PRO A 97 2.30 -16.05 8.82
N ASN A 98 1.33 -16.72 8.22
CA ASN A 98 0.82 -18.01 8.67
C ASN A 98 1.68 -19.17 8.15
N TRP A 99 2.91 -19.27 8.66
CA TRP A 99 3.87 -20.31 8.26
C TRP A 99 3.36 -21.72 8.53
N ARG A 100 2.51 -21.94 9.54
CA ARG A 100 1.95 -23.26 9.88
C ARG A 100 1.10 -23.80 8.73
N ALA A 101 0.23 -22.97 8.17
CA ALA A 101 -0.59 -23.34 7.02
C ALA A 101 0.27 -23.62 5.78
N GLY A 102 1.30 -22.79 5.53
CA GLY A 102 2.23 -22.99 4.42
C GLY A 102 3.04 -24.30 4.53
N VAL A 103 3.56 -24.60 5.73
CA VAL A 103 4.29 -25.85 6.00
C VAL A 103 3.36 -27.05 5.87
N LEU A 104 2.15 -27.00 6.44
CA LEU A 104 1.18 -28.10 6.32
C LEU A 104 0.81 -28.36 4.85
N PHE A 105 0.56 -27.31 4.07
CA PHE A 105 0.30 -27.42 2.64
C PHE A 105 1.47 -28.09 1.91
N MET A 106 2.71 -27.65 2.16
CA MET A 106 3.89 -28.23 1.53
C MET A 106 4.11 -29.69 1.94
N LEU A 107 3.89 -30.06 3.21
CA LEU A 107 4.01 -31.45 3.66
C LEU A 107 2.99 -32.35 2.95
N VAL A 108 1.72 -31.93 2.90
CA VAL A 108 0.66 -32.68 2.18
C VAL A 108 1.01 -32.79 0.69
N TYR A 109 1.44 -31.69 0.07
CA TYR A 109 1.85 -31.68 -1.33
C TYR A 109 3.01 -32.65 -1.60
N LEU A 110 4.05 -32.65 -0.76
CA LEU A 110 5.22 -33.52 -0.90
C LEU A 110 4.88 -35.00 -0.76
N VAL A 111 3.96 -35.35 0.14
CA VAL A 111 3.47 -36.73 0.30
C VAL A 111 2.76 -37.18 -0.98
N ILE A 112 1.84 -36.36 -1.50
CA ILE A 112 1.10 -36.70 -2.72
C ILE A 112 2.03 -36.73 -3.93
N LEU A 113 2.94 -35.76 -4.07
CA LEU A 113 3.92 -35.72 -5.16
C LEU A 113 4.81 -36.97 -5.16
N SER A 114 5.29 -37.39 -3.99
CA SER A 114 6.12 -38.60 -3.86
C SER A 114 5.34 -39.85 -4.28
N TRP A 115 4.07 -39.94 -3.89
CA TRP A 115 3.18 -41.02 -4.37
C TRP A 115 2.97 -40.97 -5.90
N CYS A 116 2.72 -39.77 -6.45
CA CYS A 116 2.58 -39.56 -7.89
C CYS A 116 3.82 -39.94 -8.69
N ILE A 117 5.03 -39.83 -8.12
CA ILE A 117 6.27 -40.21 -8.81
C ILE A 117 6.53 -41.73 -8.72
N VAL A 118 6.22 -42.37 -7.59
CA VAL A 118 6.49 -43.80 -7.41
C VAL A 118 5.43 -44.69 -8.05
N LYS A 119 4.15 -44.31 -7.93
CA LYS A 119 2.99 -45.11 -8.35
C LYS A 119 2.18 -44.47 -9.48
N GLY A 120 2.32 -43.16 -9.67
CA GLY A 120 1.54 -42.40 -10.65
C GLY A 120 2.27 -42.18 -11.97
N GLY A 121 1.50 -41.78 -12.99
CA GLY A 121 2.02 -41.29 -14.26
C GLY A 121 2.18 -39.77 -14.30
N MET A 122 2.59 -39.25 -15.46
CA MET A 122 2.71 -37.80 -15.71
C MET A 122 1.40 -37.06 -15.42
N GLU A 123 0.27 -37.66 -15.75
CA GLU A 123 -1.07 -37.10 -15.54
C GLU A 123 -1.34 -36.74 -14.08
N SER A 124 -1.04 -37.64 -13.15
CA SER A 124 -1.24 -37.41 -11.71
C SER A 124 -0.44 -36.21 -11.19
N ARG A 125 0.79 -36.03 -11.71
CA ARG A 125 1.66 -34.89 -11.37
C ARG A 125 1.12 -33.58 -11.94
N VAL A 126 0.61 -33.62 -13.17
CA VAL A 126 -0.02 -32.48 -13.83
C VAL A 126 -1.28 -32.04 -13.08
N MET A 127 -2.14 -32.99 -12.70
CA MET A 127 -3.33 -32.72 -11.90
C MET A 127 -2.98 -32.09 -10.55
N LEU A 128 -2.00 -32.67 -9.84
CA LEU A 128 -1.53 -32.15 -8.56
C LEU A 128 -1.02 -30.70 -8.71
N ALA A 129 -0.22 -30.42 -9.73
CA ALA A 129 0.27 -29.07 -9.99
C ALA A 129 -0.88 -28.08 -10.24
N CYS A 130 -1.81 -28.38 -11.16
CA CYS A 130 -2.95 -27.52 -11.45
C CYS A 130 -3.80 -27.23 -10.21
N LEU A 131 -4.18 -28.26 -9.45
CA LEU A 131 -5.00 -28.10 -8.25
C LEU A 131 -4.26 -27.29 -7.18
N SER A 132 -2.97 -27.55 -6.97
CA SER A 132 -2.16 -26.80 -6.00
C SER A 132 -2.08 -25.31 -6.33
N TYR A 133 -1.93 -24.97 -7.62
CA TYR A 133 -1.86 -23.58 -8.08
C TYR A 133 -3.21 -22.87 -8.01
N MET A 134 -4.31 -23.58 -8.27
CA MET A 134 -5.65 -23.04 -8.08
C MET A 134 -5.92 -22.77 -6.60
N VAL A 135 -5.62 -23.70 -5.69
CA VAL A 135 -5.80 -23.46 -4.25
C VAL A 135 -4.99 -22.25 -3.76
N LEU A 136 -3.70 -22.18 -4.10
CA LEU A 136 -2.86 -21.04 -3.70
C LEU A 136 -3.27 -19.74 -4.40
N GLY A 137 -3.71 -19.82 -5.66
CA GLY A 137 -4.23 -18.69 -6.42
C GLY A 137 -5.46 -18.07 -5.76
N ALA A 138 -6.41 -18.90 -5.31
CA ALA A 138 -7.58 -18.43 -4.56
C ALA A 138 -7.18 -17.73 -3.26
N VAL A 139 -6.18 -18.27 -2.53
CA VAL A 139 -5.66 -17.65 -1.31
C VAL A 139 -5.02 -16.29 -1.61
N ILE A 140 -4.24 -16.17 -2.70
CA ILE A 140 -3.63 -14.91 -3.13
C ILE A 140 -4.71 -13.86 -3.41
N VAL A 141 -5.71 -14.20 -4.23
CA VAL A 141 -6.81 -13.28 -4.56
C VAL A 141 -7.58 -12.87 -3.30
N TYR A 142 -7.90 -13.84 -2.44
CA TYR A 142 -8.58 -13.57 -1.17
C TYR A 142 -7.79 -12.58 -0.28
N LEU A 143 -6.48 -12.79 -0.11
CA LEU A 143 -5.64 -11.94 0.72
C LEU A 143 -5.55 -10.52 0.18
N VAL A 144 -5.39 -10.38 -1.13
CA VAL A 144 -5.27 -9.08 -1.81
C VAL A 144 -6.58 -8.31 -1.75
N TRP A 145 -7.73 -8.96 -1.94
CA TRP A 145 -9.03 -8.29 -1.77
C TRP A 145 -9.31 -7.93 -0.31
N ARG A 146 -9.01 -8.83 0.64
CA ARG A 146 -9.31 -8.62 2.05
C ARG A 146 -8.50 -7.51 2.70
N HIS A 147 -7.22 -7.37 2.32
CA HIS A 147 -6.30 -6.44 2.99
C HIS A 147 -5.73 -5.37 2.05
N GLY A 148 -5.85 -5.54 0.74
CA GLY A 148 -5.37 -4.57 -0.23
C GLY A 148 -6.46 -3.60 -0.71
N TYR A 149 -7.74 -3.95 -0.64
CA TYR A 149 -8.82 -3.02 -0.98
C TYR A 149 -9.15 -2.09 0.20
N PRO A 150 -9.40 -0.78 -0.03
CA PRO A 150 -9.36 -0.06 -1.31
C PRO A 150 -7.99 0.52 -1.67
N ASP A 151 -7.06 0.60 -0.72
CA ASP A 151 -5.82 1.39 -0.83
C ASP A 151 -4.89 0.95 -1.97
N TYR A 152 -4.92 -0.32 -2.35
CA TYR A 152 -4.10 -0.94 -3.39
C TYR A 152 -4.92 -1.41 -4.61
N LEU A 153 -6.06 -0.78 -4.89
CA LEU A 153 -7.04 -1.23 -5.90
C LEU A 153 -6.44 -1.62 -7.27
N PRO A 154 -5.54 -0.83 -7.90
CA PRO A 154 -4.87 -1.24 -9.13
C PRO A 154 -4.13 -2.57 -9.03
N ALA A 155 -3.42 -2.83 -7.92
CA ALA A 155 -2.74 -4.11 -7.73
C ALA A 155 -3.77 -5.24 -7.52
N VAL A 156 -4.83 -4.98 -6.75
CA VAL A 156 -5.94 -5.92 -6.54
C VAL A 156 -6.54 -6.38 -7.86
N MET A 157 -6.81 -5.45 -8.77
CA MET A 157 -7.34 -5.74 -10.10
C MET A 157 -6.38 -6.61 -10.92
N VAL A 158 -5.09 -6.26 -10.96
CA VAL A 158 -4.08 -7.03 -11.72
C VAL A 158 -3.94 -8.45 -11.19
N PHE A 159 -3.81 -8.63 -9.87
CA PHE A 159 -3.75 -9.96 -9.26
C PHE A 159 -4.99 -10.80 -9.60
N THR A 160 -6.17 -10.18 -9.58
CA THR A 160 -7.43 -10.86 -9.87
C THR A 160 -7.55 -11.27 -11.34
N VAL A 161 -7.34 -10.34 -12.27
CA VAL A 161 -7.47 -10.58 -13.71
C VAL A 161 -6.48 -11.66 -14.17
N VAL A 162 -5.23 -11.58 -13.72
CA VAL A 162 -4.25 -12.60 -14.13
C VAL A 162 -4.54 -13.95 -13.49
N ASN A 163 -5.06 -14.00 -12.25
CA ASN A 163 -5.46 -15.26 -11.65
C ASN A 163 -6.61 -15.94 -12.44
N ILE A 164 -7.59 -15.16 -12.92
CA ILE A 164 -8.66 -15.65 -13.79
C ILE A 164 -8.07 -16.24 -15.10
N LEU A 165 -7.11 -15.55 -15.73
CA LEU A 165 -6.45 -16.04 -16.93
C LEU A 165 -5.68 -17.35 -16.65
N LEU A 166 -4.94 -17.42 -15.54
CA LEU A 166 -4.23 -18.63 -15.12
C LEU A 166 -5.19 -19.79 -14.87
N TYR A 167 -6.35 -19.54 -14.27
CA TYR A 167 -7.39 -20.57 -14.07
C TYR A 167 -7.92 -21.08 -15.41
N ALA A 168 -8.16 -20.20 -16.38
CA ALA A 168 -8.56 -20.61 -17.72
C ALA A 168 -7.50 -21.53 -18.36
N PHE A 169 -6.20 -21.20 -18.23
CA PHE A 169 -5.11 -22.07 -18.69
C PHE A 169 -5.08 -23.42 -17.97
N TYR A 170 -5.24 -23.44 -16.65
CA TYR A 170 -5.23 -24.69 -15.87
C TYR A 170 -6.43 -25.59 -16.19
N LEU A 171 -7.62 -25.02 -16.34
CA LEU A 171 -8.83 -25.76 -16.73
C LEU A 171 -8.69 -26.31 -18.15
N MET A 172 -8.19 -25.50 -19.09
CA MET A 172 -7.89 -25.95 -20.45
C MET A 172 -6.86 -27.09 -20.46
N ARG A 173 -5.83 -27.00 -19.61
CA ARG A 173 -4.82 -28.05 -19.46
C ARG A 173 -5.40 -29.36 -18.90
N LEU A 174 -6.27 -29.28 -17.88
CA LEU A 174 -6.97 -30.44 -17.33
C LEU A 174 -7.92 -31.07 -18.37
N TRP A 175 -8.57 -30.24 -19.19
CA TRP A 175 -9.40 -30.72 -20.28
C TRP A 175 -8.60 -31.50 -21.33
N PHE A 176 -7.43 -31.01 -21.77
CA PHE A 176 -6.57 -31.77 -22.68
C PHE A 176 -6.02 -33.05 -22.05
N LEU A 177 -5.69 -33.02 -20.76
CA LEU A 177 -5.22 -34.21 -20.04
C LEU A 177 -6.26 -35.33 -20.03
N TRP A 178 -7.55 -34.98 -20.03
CA TRP A 178 -8.64 -35.95 -20.10
C TRP A 178 -8.80 -36.57 -21.50
N GLN A 179 -8.39 -35.85 -22.55
CA GLN A 179 -8.57 -36.28 -23.95
C GLN A 179 -7.37 -37.05 -24.51
N ASP A 180 -6.14 -36.62 -24.18
CA ASP A 180 -4.91 -37.14 -24.76
C ASP A 180 -4.13 -38.00 -23.74
N ASN A 181 -3.65 -39.16 -24.19
CA ASN A 181 -2.77 -40.04 -23.41
C ASN A 181 -1.32 -39.55 -23.52
N VAL A 182 -0.99 -38.47 -22.80
CA VAL A 182 0.32 -37.80 -22.88
C VAL A 182 1.33 -38.53 -21.99
N GLN A 183 2.35 -39.13 -22.61
CA GLN A 183 3.37 -39.91 -21.89
C GLN A 183 4.70 -39.19 -21.72
N MET A 184 5.13 -38.35 -22.67
CA MET A 184 6.41 -37.63 -22.60
C MET A 184 6.26 -36.11 -22.49
N LEU A 185 7.25 -35.49 -21.85
CA LEU A 185 7.32 -34.03 -21.64
C LEU A 185 7.49 -33.24 -22.96
N MET A 186 8.14 -33.85 -23.96
CA MET A 186 8.46 -33.21 -25.24
C MET A 186 7.39 -33.45 -26.32
N ASP A 187 6.30 -34.16 -25.99
CA ASP A 187 5.20 -34.37 -26.92
C ASP A 187 4.56 -33.03 -27.27
N LYS A 188 4.30 -32.81 -28.57
CA LYS A 188 3.60 -31.62 -29.09
C LYS A 188 2.09 -31.72 -28.81
N SER A 189 1.73 -31.73 -27.54
CA SER A 189 0.36 -31.74 -27.04
C SER A 189 0.02 -30.39 -26.41
N GLY A 190 -1.26 -30.04 -26.42
CA GLY A 190 -1.75 -28.87 -25.67
C GLY A 190 -1.37 -28.92 -24.19
N VAL A 191 -1.28 -30.13 -23.62
CA VAL A 191 -0.88 -30.39 -22.22
C VAL A 191 0.53 -29.89 -21.90
N ASN A 192 1.46 -29.93 -22.86
CA ASN A 192 2.86 -29.55 -22.67
C ASN A 192 3.17 -28.12 -23.12
N VAL A 193 2.35 -27.51 -23.99
CA VAL A 193 2.52 -26.11 -24.44
C VAL A 193 1.91 -25.11 -23.45
N LEU A 194 0.70 -25.39 -22.96
CA LEU A 194 -0.02 -24.51 -22.02
C LEU A 194 0.70 -24.22 -20.69
N PRO A 195 1.47 -25.13 -20.07
CA PRO A 195 2.19 -24.86 -18.83
C PRO A 195 3.21 -23.75 -19.01
N PHE A 196 4.00 -23.76 -20.07
CA PHE A 196 5.03 -22.75 -20.30
C PHE A 196 4.43 -21.37 -20.61
N LEU A 197 3.30 -21.33 -21.31
CA LEU A 197 2.54 -20.08 -21.49
C LEU A 197 1.99 -19.57 -20.15
N SER A 198 1.45 -20.45 -19.31
CA SER A 198 0.98 -20.07 -17.97
C SER A 198 2.13 -19.64 -17.05
N MET A 199 3.32 -20.23 -17.19
CA MET A 199 4.53 -19.87 -16.46
C MET A 199 5.08 -18.50 -16.89
N LEU A 200 5.07 -18.21 -18.19
CA LEU A 200 5.39 -16.88 -18.71
C LEU A 200 4.44 -15.83 -18.12
N MET A 201 3.13 -16.06 -18.20
CA MET A 201 2.12 -15.17 -17.60
C MET A 201 2.29 -15.02 -16.09
N GLY A 202 2.59 -16.12 -15.37
CA GLY A 202 2.85 -16.13 -13.94
C GLY A 202 4.11 -15.35 -13.54
N SER A 203 5.18 -15.43 -14.34
CA SER A 203 6.44 -14.69 -14.11
C SER A 203 6.27 -13.18 -14.28
N TYR A 204 5.44 -12.77 -15.25
CA TYR A 204 5.07 -11.36 -15.41
C TYR A 204 4.17 -10.91 -14.27
N LEU A 205 3.21 -11.74 -13.83
CA LEU A 205 2.37 -11.43 -12.67
C LEU A 205 3.19 -11.19 -11.40
N SER A 206 4.13 -12.09 -11.08
CA SER A 206 4.93 -11.96 -9.87
C SER A 206 5.77 -10.68 -9.90
N THR A 207 6.31 -10.32 -11.06
CA THR A 207 7.22 -9.17 -11.17
C THR A 207 6.45 -7.85 -11.26
N PHE A 208 5.46 -7.75 -12.15
CA PHE A 208 4.63 -6.55 -12.31
C PHE A 208 3.69 -6.32 -11.13
N GLY A 209 3.08 -7.39 -10.59
CA GLY A 209 2.19 -7.30 -9.44
C GLY A 209 2.93 -6.76 -8.21
N VAL A 210 4.15 -7.26 -7.96
CA VAL A 210 5.00 -6.75 -6.88
C VAL A 210 5.46 -5.32 -7.17
N LEU A 211 5.88 -5.01 -8.39
CA LEU A 211 6.28 -3.65 -8.77
C LEU A 211 5.14 -2.63 -8.55
N LEU A 212 3.92 -2.99 -8.91
CA LEU A 212 2.72 -2.17 -8.68
C LEU A 212 2.41 -1.99 -7.20
N LEU A 213 2.55 -3.05 -6.39
CA LEU A 213 2.40 -2.95 -4.93
C LEU A 213 3.46 -2.04 -4.32
N CYS A 214 4.73 -2.18 -4.71
CA CYS A 214 5.83 -1.33 -4.25
C CYS A 214 5.60 0.13 -4.63
N THR A 215 5.14 0.38 -5.86
CA THR A 215 4.89 1.74 -6.36
C THR A 215 3.74 2.40 -5.59
N GLN A 216 2.65 1.67 -5.35
CA GLN A 216 1.54 2.16 -4.54
C GLN A 216 1.93 2.34 -3.07
N TYR A 217 2.67 1.41 -2.47
CA TYR A 217 3.17 1.55 -1.11
C TYR A 217 3.97 2.85 -0.94
N ARG A 218 4.87 3.15 -1.89
CA ARG A 218 5.64 4.40 -1.87
C ARG A 218 4.77 5.62 -2.12
N ALA A 219 3.79 5.54 -3.02
CA ALA A 219 2.85 6.63 -3.25
C ALA A 219 2.02 6.94 -1.99
N LEU A 220 1.55 5.91 -1.28
CA LEU A 220 0.88 6.05 0.01
C LEU A 220 1.81 6.63 1.09
N ALA A 221 3.05 6.14 1.20
CA ALA A 221 4.01 6.68 2.15
C ALA A 221 4.34 8.16 1.87
N LEU A 222 4.52 8.53 0.60
CA LEU A 222 4.68 9.94 0.19
C LEU A 222 3.42 10.75 0.48
N HIS A 223 2.22 10.18 0.27
CA HIS A 223 0.97 10.84 0.62
C HIS A 223 0.84 11.10 2.12
N GLN A 224 1.23 10.15 2.95
CA GLN A 224 1.22 10.30 4.41
C GLN A 224 2.27 11.32 4.87
N GLN A 225 3.47 11.31 4.29
CA GLN A 225 4.48 12.33 4.58
C GLN A 225 4.02 13.73 4.12
N ALA A 226 3.18 13.79 3.09
CA ALA A 226 2.51 15.01 2.63
C ALA A 226 1.24 15.37 3.42
N SER A 227 0.96 14.77 4.58
CA SER A 227 -0.17 15.14 5.45
C SER A 227 0.22 16.05 6.61
N HIS A 228 1.53 16.20 6.88
CA HIS A 228 2.08 17.12 7.87
C HIS A 228 2.81 18.28 7.19
N ASP A 229 2.85 19.42 7.86
CA ASP A 229 3.69 20.55 7.49
C ASP A 229 5.12 20.33 8.02
N PRO A 230 6.16 20.35 7.15
CA PRO A 230 7.52 20.00 7.55
C PRO A 230 8.18 21.02 8.50
N LEU A 231 7.70 22.28 8.51
CA LEU A 231 8.27 23.31 9.37
C LEU A 231 7.72 23.21 10.80
N THR A 232 6.42 22.99 10.94
CA THR A 232 5.72 23.02 12.24
C THR A 232 5.45 21.64 12.83
N GLY A 233 5.51 20.58 12.03
CA GLY A 233 5.15 19.21 12.43
C GLY A 233 3.64 18.98 12.58
N LEU A 234 2.81 20.03 12.50
CA LEU A 234 1.36 19.94 12.54
C LEU A 234 0.79 19.27 11.28
N LEU A 235 -0.49 18.91 11.31
CA LEU A 235 -1.19 18.53 10.08
C LEU A 235 -1.16 19.70 9.10
N ASN A 236 -1.05 19.44 7.81
CA ASN A 236 -1.33 20.45 6.80
C ASN A 236 -2.82 20.42 6.42
N ARG A 237 -3.26 21.34 5.55
CA ARG A 237 -4.66 21.39 5.07
C ARG A 237 -5.18 20.03 4.60
N ARG A 238 -4.36 19.24 3.91
CA ARG A 238 -4.77 17.92 3.44
C ARG A 238 -4.92 16.93 4.60
N GLY A 239 -3.93 16.83 5.48
CA GLY A 239 -3.97 15.92 6.64
C GLY A 239 -5.14 16.22 7.57
N PHE A 240 -5.46 17.50 7.76
CA PHE A 240 -6.63 17.93 8.52
C PHE A 240 -7.94 17.45 7.88
N MET A 241 -8.10 17.60 6.56
CA MET A 241 -9.30 17.12 5.85
C MET A 241 -9.43 15.59 5.86
N GLU A 242 -8.31 14.86 5.82
CA GLU A 242 -8.32 13.40 5.96
C GLU A 242 -8.74 12.97 7.37
N LEU A 243 -8.24 13.65 8.42
CA LEU A 243 -8.65 13.42 9.80
C LEU A 243 -10.15 13.66 10.00
N LEU A 244 -10.69 14.75 9.45
CA LEU A 244 -12.12 15.07 9.51
C LEU A 244 -13.02 14.02 8.86
N LYS A 245 -12.54 13.30 7.84
CA LYS A 245 -13.28 12.20 7.21
C LYS A 245 -13.31 10.93 8.06
N GLN A 246 -12.26 10.72 8.86
CA GLN A 246 -12.10 9.50 9.67
C GLN A 246 -12.74 9.64 11.05
N GLN A 247 -12.66 10.84 11.66
CA GLN A 247 -13.25 11.10 12.96
C GLN A 247 -14.71 11.48 12.82
N LYS A 248 -15.58 10.75 13.52
CA LYS A 248 -16.93 11.23 13.81
C LYS A 248 -16.82 12.32 14.87
N LEU A 249 -16.84 13.58 14.44
CA LEU A 249 -17.04 14.68 15.37
C LEU A 249 -18.42 14.54 16.02
N GLY A 250 -18.49 14.80 17.33
CA GLY A 250 -19.75 14.76 18.06
C GLY A 250 -20.70 15.90 17.66
N ASP A 251 -21.87 15.93 18.30
CA ASP A 251 -22.97 16.87 18.00
C ASP A 251 -22.68 18.33 18.37
N GLY A 252 -21.45 18.67 18.75
CA GLY A 252 -21.06 20.05 19.00
C GLY A 252 -19.56 20.23 19.14
N GLY A 253 -19.07 21.38 18.69
CA GLY A 253 -17.69 21.78 18.79
C GLY A 253 -17.44 23.16 18.22
N ALA A 254 -16.17 23.50 18.03
CA ALA A 254 -15.79 24.76 17.40
C ALA A 254 -14.57 24.62 16.48
N LEU A 255 -14.55 25.43 15.43
CA LEU A 255 -13.43 25.60 14.52
C LEU A 255 -12.89 27.02 14.69
N ALA A 256 -11.58 27.16 14.91
CA ALA A 256 -10.93 28.46 14.91
C ALA A 256 -9.94 28.57 13.77
N VAL A 257 -9.90 29.74 13.12
CA VAL A 257 -8.82 30.15 12.22
C VAL A 257 -7.97 31.15 12.98
N LEU A 258 -6.68 30.87 13.09
CA LEU A 258 -5.67 31.63 13.80
C LEU A 258 -4.66 32.16 12.80
N ASP A 259 -4.26 33.41 12.96
CA ASP A 259 -3.24 34.04 12.13
C ASP A 259 -2.31 34.90 13.00
N ILE A 260 -1.02 34.90 12.67
CA ILE A 260 0.00 35.68 13.38
C ILE A 260 -0.08 37.14 12.98
N ASP A 261 -0.28 38.01 13.97
CA ASP A 261 -0.38 39.45 13.72
C ASP A 261 0.95 40.01 13.19
N ASP A 262 0.88 40.76 12.09
CA ASP A 262 2.02 41.44 11.47
C ASP A 262 3.21 40.52 11.09
N PHE A 263 2.95 39.25 10.77
CA PHE A 263 4.00 38.29 10.42
C PHE A 263 4.87 38.71 9.23
N LYS A 264 4.30 39.40 8.23
CA LYS A 264 5.09 40.02 7.16
C LYS A 264 6.13 41.01 7.70
N GLN A 265 5.76 41.84 8.68
CA GLN A 265 6.69 42.78 9.30
C GLN A 265 7.80 42.06 10.07
N ILE A 266 7.49 40.93 10.72
CA ILE A 266 8.49 40.08 11.36
C ILE A 266 9.51 39.59 10.32
N ASN A 267 9.05 39.07 9.18
CA ASN A 267 9.93 38.64 8.10
C ASN A 267 10.75 39.80 7.52
N ASP A 268 10.13 40.96 7.31
CA ASP A 268 10.79 42.13 6.72
C ASP A 268 11.88 42.70 7.66
N GLN A 269 11.67 42.63 8.99
CA GLN A 269 12.61 43.18 9.99
C GLN A 269 13.69 42.20 10.42
N HIS A 270 13.36 40.91 10.54
CA HIS A 270 14.23 39.89 11.14
C HIS A 270 14.70 38.81 10.15
N GLY A 271 14.17 38.82 8.92
CA GLY A 271 14.45 37.84 7.89
C GLY A 271 13.60 36.56 8.02
N HIS A 272 13.47 35.85 6.90
CA HIS A 272 12.63 34.64 6.81
C HIS A 272 13.05 33.53 7.78
N GLU A 273 14.34 33.38 8.09
CA GLU A 273 14.81 32.37 9.05
C GLU A 273 14.27 32.60 10.48
N VAL A 274 14.01 33.85 10.85
CA VAL A 274 13.38 34.17 12.15
C VAL A 274 11.89 33.90 12.08
N GLY A 275 11.21 34.30 11.00
CA GLY A 275 9.81 33.97 10.78
C GLY A 275 9.55 32.46 10.79
N ASP A 276 10.43 31.67 10.20
CA ASP A 276 10.33 30.21 10.19
C ASP A 276 10.46 29.61 11.60
N ARG A 277 11.36 30.15 12.45
CA ARG A 277 11.47 29.76 13.85
C ARG A 277 10.22 30.10 14.66
N VAL A 278 9.66 31.29 14.45
CA VAL A 278 8.40 31.72 15.07
C VAL A 278 7.28 30.74 14.74
N LEU A 279 7.15 30.36 13.46
CA LEU A 279 6.15 29.40 13.00
C LEU A 279 6.38 28.01 13.62
N ALA A 280 7.62 27.53 13.65
CA ALA A 280 7.97 26.24 14.22
C ALA A 280 7.64 26.16 15.72
N GLU A 281 7.99 27.18 16.50
CA GLU A 281 7.69 27.25 17.94
C GLU A 281 6.19 27.36 18.21
N LEU A 282 5.47 28.18 17.44
CA LEU A 282 4.01 28.27 17.55
C LEU A 282 3.36 26.92 17.21
N GLY A 283 3.84 26.26 16.15
CA GLY A 283 3.41 24.94 15.74
C GLY A 283 3.60 23.89 16.84
N ALA A 284 4.80 23.83 17.41
CA ALA A 284 5.13 22.92 18.52
C ALA A 284 4.27 23.20 19.76
N TYR A 285 4.06 24.49 20.09
CA TYR A 285 3.21 24.89 21.20
C TYR A 285 1.76 24.45 21.00
N LEU A 286 1.17 24.74 19.83
CA LEU A 286 -0.19 24.36 19.50
C LEU A 286 -0.37 22.83 19.47
N GLY A 287 0.59 22.11 18.89
CA GLY A 287 0.57 20.64 18.83
C GLY A 287 0.73 19.95 20.19
N SER A 288 1.27 20.64 21.19
CA SER A 288 1.38 20.13 22.56
C SER A 288 0.09 20.27 23.38
N GLN A 289 -0.91 21.00 22.88
CA GLN A 289 -2.15 21.26 23.62
C GLN A 289 -3.04 20.01 23.68
N PRO A 290 -3.50 19.61 24.88
CA PRO A 290 -4.38 18.46 25.02
C PRO A 290 -5.76 18.74 24.43
N ASP A 291 -6.34 17.71 23.79
CA ASP A 291 -7.68 17.75 23.17
C ASP A 291 -7.85 18.83 22.10
N LEU A 292 -6.76 19.18 21.41
CA LEU A 292 -6.76 20.15 20.32
C LEU A 292 -6.17 19.52 19.06
N VAL A 293 -6.94 19.50 17.98
CA VAL A 293 -6.38 19.14 16.67
C VAL A 293 -5.99 20.42 15.95
N CYS A 294 -4.70 20.55 15.64
CA CYS A 294 -4.14 21.73 14.98
C CYS A 294 -3.61 21.38 13.59
N SER A 295 -3.73 22.35 12.70
CA SER A 295 -3.15 22.27 11.37
C SER A 295 -2.65 23.61 10.88
N ARG A 296 -1.70 23.60 9.94
CA ARG A 296 -1.24 24.78 9.22
C ARG A 296 -1.81 24.77 7.80
N PHE A 297 -2.62 25.78 7.48
CA PHE A 297 -3.34 25.87 6.22
C PHE A 297 -2.64 26.76 5.19
N GLY A 298 -1.92 27.78 5.66
CA GLY A 298 -1.24 28.76 4.83
C GLY A 298 0.15 29.10 5.38
N GLY A 299 0.71 30.22 4.91
CA GLY A 299 2.02 30.71 5.37
C GLY A 299 2.05 30.97 6.88
N GLU A 300 1.10 31.76 7.37
CA GLU A 300 0.96 32.17 8.78
C GLU A 300 -0.38 31.74 9.41
N GLU A 301 -1.18 30.98 8.67
CA GLU A 301 -2.54 30.60 9.03
C GLU A 301 -2.61 29.19 9.60
N PHE A 302 -3.21 29.07 10.78
CA PHE A 302 -3.45 27.83 11.49
C PHE A 302 -4.95 27.58 11.69
N VAL A 303 -5.37 26.33 11.63
CA VAL A 303 -6.75 25.92 11.88
C VAL A 303 -6.78 24.97 13.07
N LEU A 304 -7.62 25.31 14.03
CA LEU A 304 -7.79 24.62 15.29
C LEU A 304 -9.19 24.00 15.37
N LEU A 305 -9.28 22.74 15.79
CA LEU A 305 -10.54 22.04 16.00
C LEU A 305 -10.69 21.65 17.46
N PHE A 306 -11.79 22.12 18.06
CA PHE A 306 -12.14 21.83 19.44
C PHE A 306 -13.31 20.85 19.47
N SER A 307 -13.11 19.70 20.12
CA SER A 307 -14.17 18.71 20.36
C SER A 307 -15.05 19.04 21.57
N GLN A 308 -14.90 20.23 22.15
CA GLN A 308 -15.63 20.68 23.34
C GLN A 308 -16.77 21.66 22.99
N PRO A 309 -17.85 21.74 23.79
CA PRO A 309 -18.94 22.71 23.59
C PRO A 309 -18.48 24.17 23.54
N GLY A 310 -19.25 25.03 22.85
CA GLY A 310 -18.78 26.35 22.40
C GLY A 310 -18.25 27.32 23.46
N VAL A 311 -18.77 27.33 24.68
CA VAL A 311 -18.29 28.23 25.75
C VAL A 311 -16.85 27.89 26.17
N LEU A 312 -16.51 26.60 26.21
CA LEU A 312 -15.16 26.13 26.56
C LEU A 312 -14.15 26.43 25.44
N ALA A 313 -14.60 26.40 24.17
CA ALA A 313 -13.73 26.71 23.05
C ALA A 313 -13.31 28.18 23.03
N LEU A 314 -14.21 29.13 23.32
CA LEU A 314 -13.86 30.55 23.40
C LEU A 314 -12.82 30.80 24.50
N GLN A 315 -13.06 30.28 25.71
CA GLN A 315 -12.13 30.41 26.84
C GLN A 315 -10.76 29.80 26.53
N ARG A 316 -10.73 28.66 25.83
CA ARG A 316 -9.47 28.07 25.37
C ARG A 316 -8.76 28.96 24.36
N CYS A 317 -9.46 29.54 23.38
CA CYS A 317 -8.86 30.48 22.45
C CYS A 317 -8.30 31.72 23.16
N GLU A 318 -9.03 32.29 24.12
CA GLU A 318 -8.56 33.41 24.95
C GLU A 318 -7.30 33.04 25.75
N GLY A 319 -7.28 31.85 26.36
CA GLY A 319 -6.09 31.33 27.05
C GLY A 319 -4.91 31.10 26.11
N LEU A 320 -5.15 30.68 24.86
CA LEU A 320 -4.11 30.56 23.84
C LEU A 320 -3.53 31.92 23.45
N LEU A 321 -4.36 32.97 23.33
CA LEU A 321 -3.88 34.33 23.06
C LEU A 321 -2.90 34.80 24.14
N GLU A 322 -3.32 34.71 25.40
CA GLU A 322 -2.50 35.16 26.54
C GLU A 322 -1.21 34.35 26.65
N ALA A 323 -1.29 33.02 26.45
CA ALA A 323 -0.13 32.16 26.52
C ALA A 323 0.87 32.38 25.37
N VAL A 324 0.37 32.69 24.15
CA VAL A 324 1.24 33.02 23.01
C VAL A 324 1.91 34.38 23.23
N ALA A 325 1.15 35.39 23.68
CA ALA A 325 1.69 36.73 23.94
C ALA A 325 2.79 36.75 25.01
N ASN A 326 2.69 35.88 26.02
CA ASN A 326 3.64 35.79 27.13
C ASN A 326 4.78 34.78 26.92
N ARG A 327 4.86 34.14 25.76
CA ARG A 327 5.89 33.12 25.45
C ARG A 327 6.90 33.68 24.45
N ASP A 328 8.15 33.26 24.61
CA ASP A 328 9.17 33.45 23.59
C ASP A 328 8.91 32.52 22.40
N MET A 329 8.61 33.10 21.24
CA MET A 329 8.34 32.37 19.99
C MET A 329 9.52 32.56 19.05
N GLY A 330 10.58 31.78 19.26
CA GLY A 330 11.77 31.83 18.40
C GLY A 330 12.63 33.10 18.60
N GLY A 331 12.64 33.67 19.80
CA GLY A 331 13.38 34.89 20.15
C GLY A 331 12.56 36.17 20.08
N LEU A 332 11.24 36.08 19.86
CA LEU A 332 10.33 37.22 19.71
C LEU A 332 9.05 37.02 20.53
N SER A 333 8.49 38.14 21.01
CA SER A 333 7.12 38.20 21.49
C SER A 333 6.20 38.51 20.31
N ILE A 334 5.20 37.66 20.09
CA ILE A 334 4.21 37.82 19.01
C ILE A 334 2.81 37.87 19.60
N THR A 335 1.86 38.41 18.82
CA THR A 335 0.43 38.23 19.09
C THR A 335 -0.22 37.51 17.92
N VAL A 336 -1.38 36.91 18.18
CA VAL A 336 -2.16 36.22 17.15
C VAL A 336 -3.60 36.71 17.23
N SER A 337 -4.30 36.69 16.11
CA SER A 337 -5.74 36.94 16.06
C SER A 337 -6.46 35.64 15.72
N MET A 338 -7.66 35.44 16.26
CA MET A 338 -8.45 34.24 16.02
C MET A 338 -9.90 34.58 15.65
N GLY A 339 -10.44 33.83 14.70
CA GLY A 339 -11.86 33.79 14.39
C GLY A 339 -12.45 32.44 14.73
N LEU A 340 -13.53 32.41 15.48
CA LEU A 340 -14.14 31.19 16.01
C LEU A 340 -15.55 30.99 15.41
N SER A 341 -15.80 29.80 14.87
CA SER A 341 -17.14 29.36 14.47
C SER A 341 -17.55 28.10 15.24
N HIS A 342 -18.83 28.02 15.61
CA HIS A 342 -19.39 26.91 16.37
C HIS A 342 -20.35 26.10 15.50
N TRP A 343 -20.41 24.80 15.77
CA TRP A 343 -21.48 23.95 15.21
C TRP A 343 -22.25 23.24 16.31
N HIS A 344 -23.51 22.96 16.00
CA HIS A 344 -24.41 22.11 16.77
C HIS A 344 -25.16 21.20 15.81
N GLY A 345 -25.06 19.88 16.01
CA GLY A 345 -25.62 18.87 15.12
C GLY A 345 -24.78 18.67 13.84
N GLU A 346 -25.45 18.62 12.69
CA GLU A 346 -24.78 18.42 11.39
C GLU A 346 -23.82 19.57 11.07
N TRP A 347 -22.63 19.22 10.60
CA TRP A 347 -21.58 20.17 10.31
C TRP A 347 -20.94 19.89 8.96
N HIS A 348 -20.49 20.95 8.30
CA HIS A 348 -19.74 20.90 7.06
C HIS A 348 -18.52 21.81 7.20
N PHE A 349 -17.36 21.35 6.72
CA PHE A 349 -16.11 22.08 6.91
C PHE A 349 -16.12 23.46 6.22
N ASP A 350 -16.50 23.54 4.95
CA ASP A 350 -16.37 24.79 4.18
C ASP A 350 -17.20 25.95 4.76
N PRO A 351 -18.48 25.75 5.17
CA PRO A 351 -19.24 26.80 5.84
C PRO A 351 -18.63 27.24 7.18
N LEU A 352 -18.17 26.30 8.01
CA LEU A 352 -17.55 26.61 9.30
C LEU A 352 -16.24 27.37 9.14
N PHE A 353 -15.40 26.95 8.20
CA PHE A 353 -14.15 27.62 7.87
C PHE A 353 -14.41 29.05 7.38
N THR A 354 -15.37 29.24 6.47
CA THR A 354 -15.72 30.57 5.95
C THR A 354 -16.21 31.52 7.05
N GLN A 355 -17.02 31.01 7.98
CA GLN A 355 -17.50 31.79 9.12
C GLN A 355 -16.38 32.16 10.09
N ALA A 356 -15.49 31.22 10.39
CA ALA A 356 -14.34 31.46 11.25
C ALA A 356 -13.35 32.44 10.61
N ASP A 357 -13.09 32.33 9.31
CA ASP A 357 -12.25 33.26 8.55
C ASP A 357 -12.81 34.70 8.56
N HIS A 358 -14.11 34.85 8.36
CA HIS A 358 -14.76 36.16 8.49
C HIS A 358 -14.63 36.74 9.91
N ALA A 359 -14.76 35.90 10.94
CA ALA A 359 -14.55 36.33 12.31
C ALA A 359 -13.09 36.73 12.58
N LEU A 360 -12.11 36.04 11.98
CA LEU A 360 -10.69 36.39 12.07
C LEU A 360 -10.43 37.76 11.43
N TYR A 361 -11.05 38.02 10.28
CA TYR A 361 -11.00 39.33 9.64
C TYR A 361 -11.54 40.45 10.57
N CYS A 362 -12.66 40.20 11.27
CA CYS A 362 -13.16 41.11 12.30
C CYS A 362 -12.16 41.32 13.44
N ALA A 363 -11.52 40.26 13.94
CA ALA A 363 -10.51 40.35 14.99
C ALA A 363 -9.34 41.26 14.58
N LYS A 364 -8.81 41.07 13.37
CA LYS A 364 -7.74 41.91 12.82
C LYS A 364 -8.18 43.38 12.69
N ARG A 365 -9.41 43.65 12.24
CA ARG A 365 -9.93 45.03 12.10
C ARG A 365 -10.18 45.75 13.42
N GLN A 366 -10.55 45.02 14.47
CA GLN A 366 -10.88 45.63 15.76
C GLN A 366 -9.64 45.92 16.62
N GLY A 367 -8.43 45.67 16.12
CA GLY A 367 -7.18 46.00 16.79
C GLY A 367 -6.33 44.79 17.18
N LYS A 368 -6.53 43.63 16.52
CA LYS A 368 -5.68 42.44 16.65
C LYS A 368 -5.64 41.86 18.08
N ASN A 369 -4.79 40.84 18.30
CA ASN A 369 -4.59 40.16 19.59
C ASN A 369 -5.90 39.80 20.31
N ARG A 370 -6.86 39.19 19.58
CA ARG A 370 -8.20 38.89 20.11
C ARG A 370 -8.88 37.75 19.38
N VAL A 371 -9.91 37.22 20.02
CA VAL A 371 -10.85 36.26 19.42
C VAL A 371 -12.13 37.00 19.04
N CYS A 372 -12.63 36.77 17.83
CA CYS A 372 -13.99 37.15 17.45
C CYS A 372 -14.80 35.89 17.11
N GLN A 373 -16.10 35.90 17.38
CA GLN A 373 -17.01 34.79 17.08
C GLN A 373 -17.87 35.11 15.86
N ALA A 374 -18.10 34.11 15.01
CA ALA A 374 -19.06 34.21 13.93
C ALA A 374 -20.50 34.32 14.49
N GLY A 375 -21.30 35.25 13.97
CA GLY A 375 -22.71 35.40 14.34
C GLY A 375 -23.01 36.24 15.59
N ARG A 376 -22.00 36.80 16.27
CA ARG A 376 -22.19 37.94 17.20
C ARG A 376 -21.81 39.23 16.48
N GLU A 377 -22.79 39.86 15.86
CA GLU A 377 -22.69 41.31 15.62
C GLU A 377 -22.66 41.98 17.01
N ALA A 378 -21.67 42.84 17.21
CA ALA A 378 -21.38 43.49 18.48
C ALA A 378 -22.54 44.38 18.98
#